data_AF-A0A7J4N237-F1
#
_entry.id   AF-A0A7J4N237-F1
#
_cell.length_a   1.000
_cell.length_b   1.000
_cell.length_c   1.000
_cell.angle_alpha   90.00
_cell.angle_beta   90.00
_cell.angle_gamma   90.00
#
_symmetry.space_group_name_H-M   'P 1'
#
loop_
_entity.id
_entity.type
_entity.pdbx_description
1 polymer ?
#
loop_
_entity_poly.entity_id
_entity_poly.type
_entity_poly.pdbx_seq_one_letter_code
_entity_poly.pdbx_strand_id
1 'polypeptide(L)'
;MSERASPIHRAVARALRKRMDPHGKLIVDPSILKGVEIDESGIVELWIRPNHPHCPCCLDDLIDLRSSLKDLRGVLACHIEIVGIPESERWTAAINE
;
A
#
# COMPACT_ATOMS: atom_id res chain seq x y z
N MET A 1 5.51 8.93 24.55
CA MET A 1 4.40 8.01 24.90
C MET A 1 4.47 6.84 23.95
N SER A 2 4.62 5.61 24.45
CA SER A 2 4.62 4.41 23.59
C SER A 2 3.17 4.03 23.34
N GLU A 3 2.58 4.58 22.29
CA GLU A 3 1.23 4.23 21.89
C GLU A 3 1.25 2.80 21.37
N ARG A 4 0.51 1.92 22.05
CA ARG A 4 0.28 0.57 21.53
C ARG A 4 -0.45 0.73 20.21
N ALA A 5 0.24 0.43 19.11
CA ALA A 5 -0.33 0.46 17.76
C ALA A 5 -1.72 -0.19 17.76
N SER A 6 -2.74 0.52 17.27
CA SER A 6 -4.13 0.07 17.33
C SER A 6 -4.34 -1.26 16.57
N PRO A 7 -5.45 -1.99 16.79
CA PRO A 7 -5.71 -3.25 16.10
C PRO A 7 -5.58 -3.16 14.57
N ILE A 8 -6.04 -2.05 13.98
CA ILE A 8 -5.92 -1.77 12.55
C ILE A 8 -4.46 -1.59 12.12
N HIS A 9 -3.65 -0.83 12.87
CA HIS A 9 -2.23 -0.67 12.59
C HIS A 9 -1.50 -2.02 12.57
N ARG A 10 -1.82 -2.91 13.52
CA ARG A 10 -1.23 -4.25 13.55
C ARG A 10 -1.71 -5.12 12.39
N ALA A 11 -2.97 -5.01 11.98
CA ALA A 11 -3.52 -5.76 10.85
C ALA A 11 -2.85 -5.33 9.53
N VAL A 12 -2.82 -4.02 9.25
CA VAL A 12 -2.16 -3.46 8.06
C VAL A 12 -0.67 -3.81 8.04
N ALA A 13 0.05 -3.60 9.15
CA ALA A 13 1.47 -3.95 9.23
C ALA A 13 1.74 -5.44 8.98
N ARG A 14 0.84 -6.34 9.43
CA ARG A 14 0.96 -7.78 9.18
C ARG A 14 0.68 -8.14 7.72
N ALA A 15 -0.29 -7.49 7.09
CA ALA A 15 -0.60 -7.68 5.68
C ALA A 15 0.61 -7.26 4.81
N LEU A 16 1.15 -6.07 5.05
CA LEU A 16 2.30 -5.55 4.31
C LEU A 16 3.56 -6.41 4.49
N ARG A 17 3.92 -6.79 5.73
CA ARG A 17 5.17 -7.55 5.98
C ARG A 17 5.27 -8.90 5.29
N LYS A 18 4.15 -9.51 4.91
CA LYS A 18 4.12 -10.82 4.25
C LYS A 18 4.10 -10.71 2.73
N ARG A 19 3.92 -9.50 2.21
CA ARG A 19 3.65 -9.28 0.80
C ARG A 19 4.92 -9.07 0.02
N MET A 20 5.06 -9.81 -1.07
CA MET A 20 6.09 -9.62 -2.08
C MET A 20 5.46 -8.92 -3.29
N ASP A 21 6.23 -8.08 -3.96
CA ASP A 21 5.91 -7.65 -5.31
C ASP A 21 6.03 -8.85 -6.27
N PRO A 22 5.48 -8.75 -7.49
CA PRO A 22 5.55 -9.81 -8.49
C PRO A 22 6.98 -10.26 -8.88
N HIS A 23 8.00 -9.51 -8.46
CA HIS A 23 9.41 -9.75 -8.77
C HIS A 23 10.21 -10.19 -7.55
N GLY A 24 9.54 -10.59 -6.47
CA GLY A 24 10.15 -11.24 -5.30
C GLY A 24 10.72 -10.28 -4.26
N LYS A 25 10.45 -8.98 -4.36
CA LYS A 25 10.89 -8.00 -3.37
C LYS A 25 9.78 -7.72 -2.37
N LEU A 26 10.10 -7.65 -1.07
CA LEU A 26 9.09 -7.36 -0.05
C LEU A 26 8.52 -5.94 -0.26
N ILE A 27 7.20 -5.79 -0.17
CA ILE A 27 6.55 -4.47 -0.32
C ILE A 27 7.08 -3.48 0.71
N VAL A 28 7.41 -3.94 1.92
CA VAL A 28 7.96 -3.14 3.02
C VAL A 28 9.41 -2.70 2.81
N ASP A 29 10.04 -3.10 1.70
CA ASP A 29 11.36 -2.61 1.36
C ASP A 29 11.34 -1.08 1.20
N PRO A 30 12.28 -0.34 1.81
CA PRO A 30 12.30 1.13 1.75
C PRO A 30 12.42 1.71 0.34
N SER A 31 12.90 0.94 -0.64
CA SER A 31 12.90 1.35 -2.04
C SER A 31 11.49 1.35 -2.66
N ILE A 32 10.58 0.54 -2.12
CA ILE A 32 9.18 0.41 -2.54
C ILE A 32 8.26 1.25 -1.65
N LEU A 33 8.10 0.89 -0.37
CA LEU A 33 7.20 1.56 0.55
C LEU A 33 7.85 2.80 1.15
N LYS A 34 7.29 3.97 0.82
CA LYS A 34 7.80 5.29 1.24
C LYS A 34 7.11 5.83 2.47
N GLY A 35 5.86 5.41 2.71
CA GLY A 35 5.10 5.84 3.88
C GLY A 35 3.86 4.98 4.07
N VAL A 36 3.40 4.93 5.31
CA VAL A 36 2.11 4.37 5.72
C VAL A 36 1.53 5.31 6.75
N GLU A 37 0.32 5.80 6.52
CA GLU A 37 -0.46 6.53 7.50
C GLU A 37 -1.80 5.83 7.69
N ILE A 38 -2.24 5.77 8.95
CA ILE A 38 -3.52 5.19 9.33
C ILE A 38 -4.12 6.13 10.36
N ASP A 39 -5.23 6.78 9.99
CA ASP A 39 -5.88 7.71 10.88
C ASP A 39 -6.76 6.99 11.94
N GLU A 40 -7.33 7.77 12.85
CA GLU A 40 -8.23 7.26 13.89
C GLU A 40 -9.55 6.72 13.35
N SER A 41 -9.97 7.18 12.16
CA SER A 41 -11.19 6.75 11.48
C SER A 41 -11.01 5.39 10.80
N GLY A 42 -9.77 4.97 10.52
CA GLY A 42 -9.47 3.77 9.77
C GLY A 42 -9.26 4.00 8.28
N ILE A 43 -8.92 5.22 7.87
CA ILE A 43 -8.41 5.54 6.53
C ILE A 43 -6.94 5.15 6.48
N VAL A 44 -6.58 4.34 5.49
CA VAL A 44 -5.22 3.88 5.25
C VAL A 44 -4.66 4.58 4.01
N GLU A 45 -3.52 5.24 4.16
CA GLU A 45 -2.80 5.89 3.07
C GLU A 45 -1.41 5.28 2.93
N LEU A 46 -1.05 4.90 1.70
CA LEU A 46 0.22 4.29 1.35
C LEU A 46 0.91 5.11 0.29
N TRP A 47 2.22 5.34 0.44
CA TRP A 47 3.05 5.90 -0.62
C TRP A 47 3.98 4.81 -1.14
N ILE A 48 3.82 4.44 -2.42
CA ILE A 48 4.54 3.33 -3.03
C ILE A 48 5.30 3.82 -4.27
N ARG A 49 6.57 3.44 -4.36
CA ARG A 49 7.37 3.53 -5.57
C ARG A 49 7.55 2.13 -6.15
N PRO A 50 6.83 1.74 -7.22
CA PRO A 50 7.02 0.41 -7.81
C PRO A 50 8.44 0.28 -8.38
N ASN A 51 9.03 -0.91 -8.24
CA ASN A 51 10.38 -1.19 -8.76
C ASN A 51 10.45 -1.20 -10.29
N HIS A 52 9.33 -1.59 -10.93
CA HIS A 52 9.23 -1.73 -12.38
C HIS A 52 8.08 -0.84 -12.89
N PRO A 53 8.34 0.47 -13.06
CA PRO A 53 7.44 1.34 -13.80
C PRO A 53 7.19 0.71 -15.18
N HIS A 54 5.95 0.68 -15.63
CA HIS A 54 5.51 0.02 -16.87
C HIS A 54 5.37 -1.52 -16.83
N CYS A 55 5.57 -2.24 -15.70
CA CYS A 55 5.08 -3.63 -15.63
C CYS A 55 3.58 -3.64 -15.29
N PRO A 56 2.71 -4.21 -16.16
CA PRO A 56 1.30 -4.40 -15.83
C PRO A 56 1.11 -5.26 -14.58
N CYS A 57 1.97 -6.27 -14.41
CA CYS A 57 1.98 -7.14 -13.24
C CYS A 57 2.07 -6.39 -11.91
N CYS A 58 2.90 -5.34 -11.85
CA CYS A 58 3.05 -4.52 -10.65
C CYS A 58 1.84 -3.63 -10.43
N LEU A 59 1.15 -3.20 -11.48
CA LEU A 59 -0.08 -2.43 -11.36
C LEU A 59 -1.20 -3.30 -10.80
N ASP A 60 -1.41 -4.48 -11.39
CA ASP A 60 -2.41 -5.46 -10.95
C ASP A 60 -2.18 -5.85 -9.48
N ASP A 61 -0.92 -6.11 -9.11
CA ASP A 61 -0.57 -6.39 -7.74
C ASP A 61 -0.92 -5.22 -6.79
N LEU A 62 -0.74 -3.96 -7.19
CA LEU A 62 -1.12 -2.84 -6.31
C LEU A 62 -2.64 -2.64 -6.22
N ILE A 63 -3.41 -2.99 -7.26
CA ILE A 63 -4.88 -3.05 -7.20
C ILE A 63 -5.33 -4.13 -6.20
N ASP A 64 -4.73 -5.32 -6.26
CA ASP A 64 -5.00 -6.41 -5.33
C ASP A 64 -4.58 -6.04 -3.90
N LEU A 65 -3.50 -5.29 -3.74
CA LEU A 65 -3.06 -4.78 -2.43
C LEU A 65 -4.16 -3.95 -1.80
N ARG A 66 -4.61 -2.92 -2.52
CA ARG A 66 -5.62 -1.98 -2.04
C ARG A 66 -6.88 -2.72 -1.64
N SER A 67 -7.34 -3.64 -2.49
CA SER A 67 -8.53 -4.47 -2.22
C SER A 67 -8.35 -5.29 -0.95
N SER A 68 -7.22 -5.99 -0.81
CA SER A 68 -6.93 -6.81 0.37
C SER A 68 -6.85 -6.00 1.68
N LEU A 69 -6.39 -4.74 1.61
CA LEU A 69 -6.35 -3.85 2.77
C LEU A 69 -7.74 -3.31 3.13
N LYS A 70 -8.57 -2.97 2.13
CA LYS A 70 -9.97 -2.57 2.36
C LYS A 70 -10.80 -3.66 3.03
N ASP A 71 -10.48 -4.93 2.80
CA ASP A 71 -11.16 -6.08 3.42
C ASP A 71 -10.76 -6.31 4.88
N LEU A 72 -9.72 -5.63 5.39
CA LEU A 72 -9.34 -5.74 6.80
C LEU A 72 -10.37 -5.06 7.70
N ARG A 73 -10.78 -5.77 8.75
CA ARG A 73 -11.71 -5.23 9.75
C ARG A 73 -11.22 -3.90 10.32
N GLY A 74 -12.05 -2.88 10.18
CA GLY A 74 -11.80 -1.53 10.71
C GLY A 74 -11.18 -0.57 9.70
N VAL A 75 -10.78 -1.03 8.51
CA VAL A 75 -10.40 -0.15 7.40
C VAL A 75 -11.68 0.39 6.77
N LEU A 76 -11.83 1.72 6.74
CA LEU A 76 -12.94 2.41 6.08
C LEU A 76 -12.62 2.74 4.62
N ALA A 77 -11.37 3.15 4.37
CA ALA A 77 -10.88 3.49 3.05
C ALA A 77 -9.39 3.14 2.94
N CYS A 78 -8.94 2.87 1.72
CA CYS A 78 -7.53 2.68 1.41
C CYS A 78 -7.19 3.46 0.15
N HIS A 79 -6.20 4.34 0.25
CA HIS A 79 -5.61 5.09 -0.86
C HIS A 79 -4.16 4.65 -1.05
N ILE A 80 -3.76 4.40 -2.29
CA ILE A 80 -2.36 4.14 -2.64
C ILE A 80 -1.88 5.23 -3.57
N GLU A 81 -0.97 6.07 -3.09
CA GLU A 81 -0.30 7.10 -3.88
C GLU A 81 0.99 6.54 -4.50
N ILE A 82 1.12 6.68 -5.81
CA ILE A 82 2.33 6.29 -6.52
C ILE A 82 3.29 7.46 -6.59
N VAL A 83 4.55 7.22 -6.22
CA VAL A 83 5.56 8.28 -6.13
C VAL A 83 6.87 7.90 -6.79
N GLY A 84 7.60 8.90 -7.29
CA GLY A 84 8.98 8.75 -7.73
C GLY A 84 9.16 7.95 -9.02
N ILE A 85 8.14 7.88 -9.88
CA ILE A 85 8.18 7.30 -11.23
C ILE A 85 7.47 8.24 -12.24
N PRO A 86 7.75 8.15 -13.55
CA PRO A 86 6.94 8.81 -14.57
C PRO A 86 5.50 8.29 -14.58
N GLU A 87 4.55 9.14 -14.98
CA GLU A 87 3.11 8.80 -15.08
C GLU A 87 2.49 8.27 -13.77
N SER A 88 3.04 8.69 -12.62
CA SER A 88 2.57 8.24 -11.31
C SER A 88 1.10 8.55 -11.07
N GLU A 89 0.61 9.71 -11.53
CA GLU A 89 -0.81 10.10 -11.43
C GLU A 89 -1.74 9.10 -12.13
N ARG A 90 -1.33 8.56 -13.28
CA ARG A 90 -2.10 7.56 -14.03
C ARG A 90 -2.17 6.23 -13.27
N TRP A 91 -1.08 5.84 -12.63
CA TRP A 91 -1.06 4.66 -11.78
C TRP A 91 -1.91 4.86 -10.52
N THR A 92 -1.75 6.00 -9.83
CA THR A 92 -2.58 6.37 -8.68
C THR A 92 -4.07 6.29 -9.05
N ALA A 93 -4.47 6.88 -10.19
CA ALA A 93 -5.86 6.80 -10.64
C ALA A 93 -6.33 5.35 -10.89
N ALA A 94 -5.54 4.56 -11.63
CA ALA A 94 -5.89 3.18 -11.97
C ALA A 94 -5.98 2.25 -10.74
N ILE A 95 -5.12 2.46 -9.74
CA ILE A 95 -5.15 1.66 -8.50
C ILE A 95 -6.37 2.02 -7.65
N ASN A 96 -6.77 3.29 -7.66
CA ASN A 96 -7.76 3.83 -6.73
C ASN A 96 -9.20 3.91 -7.28
N GLU A 97 -9.47 3.40 -8.47
CA GLU A 97 -10.83 3.21 -9.01
C GLU A 97 -11.69 2.32 -8.11
#